data_AF-A0A496QMF0-F1
#
_entry.id   AF-A0A496QMF0-F1
#
_cell.length_a   1.000
_cell.length_b   1.000
_cell.length_c   1.000
_cell.angle_alpha   90.00
_cell.angle_beta   90.00
_cell.angle_gamma   90.00
#
_symmetry.space_group_name_H-M   'P 1'
#
loop_
_entity.id
_entity.type
_entity.pdbx_description
1 polymer ?
#
loop_
_entity_poly.entity_id
_entity_poly.type
_entity_poly.pdbx_seq_one_letter_code
_entity_poly.pdbx_strand_id
1 'polypeptide(L)'
;MYVDKTRYIYELASVSTPYFISRPRRFGKSLTVSTFYTEINTTDERQVEYARNHRLTPDRITGTWMRESLLTTYEIEQAPPVSFLIQAGYLTFKEWDSELGYLVDYPNKEVRDSISHLVIMGTYGIDEWVQDELKNNIIAGLREGDFEKIFGQMKRTLAAIPYNLYEQRESYYHSVILTLLRATGIDAAAEEITNLGRSDIVIRYRDHVYVLELKRGRA
;
A
#
# COMPACT_ATOMS: atom_id res chain seq x y z
N MET A 1 16.59 14.75 -32.46
CA MET A 1 15.93 15.78 -31.64
C MET A 1 16.33 15.55 -30.19
N TYR A 2 17.13 16.45 -29.61
CA TYR A 2 17.56 16.39 -28.22
C TYR A 2 16.45 16.99 -27.36
N VAL A 3 15.94 16.24 -26.39
CA VAL A 3 14.92 16.71 -25.46
C VAL A 3 15.64 17.05 -24.16
N ASP A 4 15.68 18.33 -23.82
CA ASP A 4 16.26 18.81 -22.57
C ASP A 4 15.33 18.45 -21.40
N LYS A 5 15.89 17.76 -20.39
CA LYS A 5 15.17 17.25 -19.22
C LYS A 5 15.66 17.84 -17.90
N THR A 6 16.54 18.85 -17.97
CA THR A 6 17.22 19.43 -16.81
C THR A 6 16.23 19.97 -15.79
N ARG A 7 15.16 20.61 -16.27
CA ARG A 7 14.09 21.14 -15.41
C ARG A 7 13.37 20.06 -14.60
N TYR A 8 13.03 18.93 -15.20
CA TYR A 8 12.33 17.84 -14.52
C TYR A 8 13.20 17.18 -13.44
N ILE A 9 14.51 17.07 -13.68
CA ILE A 9 15.46 16.54 -12.69
C ILE A 9 15.61 17.51 -11.51
N TYR A 10 15.64 18.82 -11.78
CA TYR A 10 15.71 19.83 -10.74
C TYR A 10 14.45 19.83 -9.86
N GLU A 11 13.26 19.75 -10.48
CA GLU A 11 11.98 19.60 -9.77
C GLU A 11 12.01 18.36 -8.87
N LEU A 12 12.40 17.19 -9.40
CA LEU A 12 12.54 15.93 -8.64
C LEU A 12 13.50 16.03 -7.44
N ALA A 13 14.61 16.73 -7.59
CA ALA A 13 15.60 16.90 -6.52
C ALA A 13 15.18 17.91 -5.45
N SER A 14 14.17 18.73 -5.73
CA SER A 14 13.73 19.84 -4.89
C SER A 14 12.50 19.54 -4.02
N VAL A 15 11.81 18.40 -4.23
CA VAL A 15 10.66 17.99 -3.41
C VAL A 15 11.15 17.33 -2.12
N SER A 16 10.55 17.71 -0.97
CA SER A 16 10.93 17.23 0.37
C SER A 16 10.50 15.79 0.67
N THR A 17 9.68 15.19 -0.19
CA THR A 17 9.17 13.82 -0.04
C THR A 17 9.93 12.89 -0.99
N PRO A 18 10.67 11.88 -0.50
CA PRO A 18 11.37 10.94 -1.39
C PRO A 18 10.35 10.07 -2.15
N TYR A 19 10.33 10.21 -3.47
CA TYR A 19 9.55 9.36 -4.37
C TYR A 19 10.34 8.10 -4.71
N PHE A 20 9.79 6.93 -4.39
CA PHE A 20 10.36 5.66 -4.82
C PHE A 20 9.84 5.28 -6.20
N ILE A 21 10.76 5.07 -7.12
CA ILE A 21 10.45 4.68 -8.51
C ILE A 21 11.05 3.30 -8.74
N SER A 22 10.21 2.27 -8.74
CA SER A 22 10.65 0.94 -9.19
C SER A 22 10.87 1.06 -10.70
N ARG A 23 12.09 0.84 -11.21
CA ARG A 23 12.32 0.84 -12.66
C ARG A 23 11.57 -0.35 -13.26
N PRO A 24 10.57 -0.16 -14.14
CA PRO A 24 10.01 -1.28 -14.86
C PRO A 24 11.01 -1.67 -15.95
N ARG A 25 11.60 -2.86 -15.88
CA ARG A 25 12.42 -3.39 -16.99
C ARG A 25 11.52 -3.49 -18.23
N ARG A 26 11.98 -2.92 -19.36
CA ARG A 26 11.37 -2.88 -20.73
C ARG A 26 10.49 -1.67 -21.08
N PHE A 27 10.54 -0.56 -20.35
CA PHE A 27 9.86 0.68 -20.79
C PHE A 27 10.76 1.52 -21.72
N GLY A 28 10.26 1.87 -22.91
CA GLY A 28 10.94 2.76 -23.85
C GLY A 28 11.01 4.20 -23.32
N LYS A 29 12.03 4.97 -23.74
CA LYS A 29 12.35 6.31 -23.18
C LYS A 29 11.16 7.30 -23.14
N SER A 30 10.25 7.24 -24.11
CA SER A 30 9.07 8.12 -24.17
C SER A 30 8.01 7.72 -23.16
N LEU A 31 7.76 6.42 -22.99
CA LEU A 31 6.81 5.90 -22.02
C LEU A 31 7.31 6.14 -20.59
N THR A 32 8.62 6.04 -20.35
CA THR A 32 9.22 6.40 -19.06
C THR A 32 9.01 7.88 -18.71
N VAL A 33 9.08 8.79 -19.69
CA VAL A 33 8.85 10.23 -19.47
C VAL A 33 7.38 10.55 -19.22
N SER A 34 6.45 9.87 -19.90
CA SER A 34 5.03 9.98 -19.57
C SER A 34 4.73 9.39 -18.19
N THR A 35 5.35 8.27 -17.81
CA THR A 35 5.22 7.70 -16.46
C THR A 35 5.77 8.66 -15.40
N PHE A 36 6.93 9.29 -15.63
CA PHE A 36 7.44 10.35 -14.74
C PHE A 36 6.47 11.53 -14.63
N TYR A 37 5.88 11.98 -15.74
CA TYR A 37 4.90 13.07 -15.72
C TYR A 37 3.62 12.70 -14.95
N THR A 38 3.20 11.43 -15.02
CA THR A 38 2.05 10.90 -14.25
C THR A 38 2.39 10.71 -12.78
N GLU A 39 3.56 10.15 -12.45
CA GLU A 39 4.04 9.93 -11.07
C GLU A 39 4.32 11.23 -10.30
N ILE A 40 4.80 12.27 -10.99
CA ILE A 40 5.09 13.58 -10.39
C ILE A 40 3.80 14.38 -10.09
N ASN A 41 2.68 14.09 -10.76
CA ASN A 41 1.51 14.97 -10.74
C ASN A 41 0.32 14.51 -9.90
N THR A 42 0.42 13.43 -9.12
CA THR A 42 -0.54 12.87 -8.13
C THR A 42 -0.64 11.36 -8.33
N THR A 43 -1.03 10.62 -7.29
CA THR A 43 -1.59 9.28 -7.46
C THR A 43 -2.65 9.35 -8.55
N ASP A 44 -2.39 8.76 -9.73
CA ASP A 44 -3.27 8.85 -10.89
C ASP A 44 -4.70 8.54 -10.44
N GLU A 45 -5.65 9.46 -10.66
CA GLU A 45 -7.06 9.29 -10.30
C GLU A 45 -7.59 7.93 -10.77
N ARG A 46 -7.07 7.42 -11.88
CA ARG A 46 -7.38 6.09 -12.42
C ARG A 46 -6.96 4.95 -11.51
N GLN A 47 -5.79 5.04 -10.88
CA GLN A 47 -5.33 4.03 -9.92
C GLN A 47 -6.19 4.08 -8.66
N VAL A 48 -6.51 5.29 -8.17
CA VAL A 48 -7.39 5.47 -7.01
C VAL A 48 -8.77 4.89 -7.29
N GLU A 49 -9.30 5.18 -8.47
CA GLU A 49 -10.58 4.65 -8.96
C GLU A 49 -10.54 3.13 -9.15
N TYR A 50 -9.45 2.60 -9.71
CA TYR A 50 -9.25 1.15 -9.81
C TYR A 50 -9.22 0.51 -8.42
N ALA A 51 -8.48 1.11 -7.48
CA ALA A 51 -8.37 0.63 -6.11
C ALA A 51 -9.73 0.62 -5.39
N ARG A 52 -10.53 1.67 -5.60
CA ARG A 52 -11.91 1.81 -5.13
C ARG A 52 -12.82 0.73 -5.69
N ASN A 53 -12.83 0.58 -7.01
CA ASN A 53 -13.73 -0.35 -7.70
C ASN A 53 -13.42 -1.81 -7.39
N HIS A 54 -12.16 -2.14 -7.10
CA HIS A 54 -11.73 -3.52 -6.81
C HIS A 54 -11.60 -3.82 -5.30
N ARG A 55 -11.78 -2.82 -4.43
CA ARG A 55 -11.58 -2.90 -2.97
C ARG A 55 -10.25 -3.57 -2.61
N LEU A 56 -9.17 -2.98 -3.09
CA LEU A 56 -7.82 -3.50 -2.86
C LEU A 56 -7.50 -3.52 -1.37
N THR A 57 -6.91 -4.61 -0.91
CA THR A 57 -6.46 -4.76 0.47
C THR A 57 -5.20 -5.62 0.48
N PRO A 58 -4.27 -5.42 1.44
CA PRO A 58 -3.00 -6.15 1.46
C PRO A 58 -3.16 -7.68 1.38
N ASP A 59 -4.14 -8.23 2.11
CA ASP A 59 -4.46 -9.66 2.18
C ASP A 59 -4.98 -10.24 0.86
N ARG A 60 -5.49 -9.40 -0.05
CA ARG A 60 -6.01 -9.83 -1.35
C ARG A 60 -5.00 -9.71 -2.49
N ILE A 61 -3.93 -8.94 -2.30
CA ILE A 61 -3.00 -8.58 -3.38
C ILE A 61 -1.58 -9.12 -3.17
N THR A 62 -1.25 -9.64 -1.99
CA THR A 62 0.09 -10.17 -1.65
C THR A 62 0.00 -11.58 -1.09
N GLY A 63 1.12 -12.32 -1.15
CA GLY A 63 1.16 -13.70 -0.67
C GLY A 63 0.41 -14.68 -1.57
N THR A 64 0.03 -14.25 -2.76
CA THR A 64 -0.75 -15.03 -3.71
C THR A 64 0.15 -15.66 -4.76
N TRP A 65 -0.07 -16.94 -5.03
CA TRP A 65 0.56 -17.66 -6.13
C TRP A 65 -0.20 -17.42 -7.43
N MET A 66 0.51 -17.10 -8.52
CA MET A 66 -0.09 -16.88 -9.83
C MET A 66 0.71 -17.48 -10.98
N ARG A 67 0.02 -17.83 -12.06
CA ARG A 67 0.65 -18.24 -13.32
C ARG A 67 0.95 -17.02 -14.20
N GLU A 68 2.11 -17.00 -14.84
CA GLU A 68 2.55 -15.91 -15.72
C GLU A 68 1.56 -15.62 -16.87
N SER A 69 0.86 -16.65 -17.35
CA SER A 69 -0.15 -16.54 -18.40
C SER A 69 -1.27 -15.53 -18.08
N LEU A 70 -1.53 -15.23 -16.81
CA LEU A 70 -2.55 -14.26 -16.38
C LEU A 70 -2.12 -12.80 -16.59
N LEU A 71 -0.85 -12.53 -16.91
CA LEU A 71 -0.36 -11.18 -17.19
C LEU A 71 -0.70 -10.69 -18.60
N THR A 72 -0.91 -11.59 -19.55
CA THR A 72 -1.06 -11.24 -20.98
C THR A 72 -2.51 -11.26 -21.46
N THR A 73 -3.46 -11.59 -20.60
CA THR A 73 -4.86 -11.86 -20.99
C THR A 73 -5.75 -10.62 -21.00
N TYR A 74 -5.36 -9.54 -20.31
CA TYR A 74 -6.25 -8.42 -20.03
C TYR A 74 -5.66 -7.08 -20.46
N GLU A 75 -6.52 -6.17 -20.93
CA GLU A 75 -6.22 -4.75 -20.93
C GLU A 75 -6.02 -4.28 -19.49
N ILE A 76 -5.09 -3.33 -19.27
CA ILE A 76 -4.62 -2.91 -17.95
C ILE A 76 -5.80 -2.61 -17.00
N GLU A 77 -6.81 -1.89 -17.49
CA GLU A 77 -7.95 -1.43 -16.68
C GLU A 77 -8.95 -2.53 -16.31
N GLN A 78 -8.96 -3.66 -17.03
CA GLN A 78 -9.83 -4.81 -16.75
C GLN A 78 -9.07 -6.01 -16.17
N ALA A 79 -7.76 -5.87 -15.99
CA ALA A 79 -6.94 -6.92 -15.42
C ALA A 79 -7.36 -7.20 -13.97
N PRO A 80 -7.28 -8.46 -13.52
CA PRO A 80 -7.39 -8.76 -12.10
C PRO A 80 -6.39 -7.95 -11.26
N PRO A 81 -6.71 -7.60 -10.00
CA PRO A 81 -5.87 -6.76 -9.14
C PRO A 81 -4.38 -7.07 -9.15
N VAL A 82 -4.01 -8.34 -8.96
CA VAL A 82 -2.60 -8.74 -8.91
C VAL A 82 -1.90 -8.49 -10.25
N SER A 83 -2.56 -8.80 -11.39
CA SER A 83 -2.01 -8.56 -12.72
C SER A 83 -1.84 -7.06 -12.99
N PHE A 84 -2.85 -6.25 -12.68
CA PHE A 84 -2.78 -4.79 -12.79
C PHE A 84 -1.60 -4.22 -12.00
N LEU A 85 -1.47 -4.63 -10.73
CA LEU A 85 -0.43 -4.13 -9.83
C LEU A 85 0.98 -4.58 -10.23
N ILE A 86 1.16 -5.76 -10.83
CA ILE A 86 2.45 -6.16 -11.41
C ILE A 86 2.80 -5.28 -12.61
N GLN A 87 1.85 -5.07 -13.52
CA GLN A 87 2.07 -4.24 -14.71
C GLN A 87 2.33 -2.77 -14.34
N ALA A 88 1.68 -2.27 -13.29
CA ALA A 88 1.89 -0.95 -12.72
C ALA A 88 3.18 -0.82 -11.88
N GLY A 89 3.89 -1.93 -11.61
CA GLY A 89 5.16 -1.92 -10.86
C GLY A 89 5.03 -1.89 -9.34
N TYR A 90 3.82 -2.09 -8.81
CA TYR A 90 3.56 -2.19 -7.38
C TYR A 90 3.88 -3.57 -6.78
N LEU A 91 3.79 -4.62 -7.61
CA LEU A 91 4.08 -6.00 -7.21
C LEU A 91 5.14 -6.62 -8.12
N THR A 92 5.84 -7.62 -7.60
CA THR A 92 6.85 -8.36 -8.34
C THR A 92 6.82 -9.84 -7.96
N PHE A 93 7.46 -10.67 -8.78
CA PHE A 93 7.66 -12.08 -8.48
C PHE A 93 8.76 -12.25 -7.44
N LYS A 94 8.48 -13.00 -6.38
CA LYS A 94 9.41 -13.29 -5.30
C LYS A 94 10.02 -14.67 -5.41
N GLU A 95 9.16 -15.65 -5.62
CA GLU A 95 9.53 -17.07 -5.62
C GLU A 95 8.84 -17.78 -6.77
N TRP A 96 9.39 -18.92 -7.17
CA TRP A 96 8.82 -19.78 -8.18
C TRP A 96 8.65 -21.18 -7.62
N ASP A 97 7.46 -21.73 -7.83
CA ASP A 97 7.11 -23.11 -7.54
C ASP A 97 6.54 -23.75 -8.82
N SER A 98 6.94 -25.00 -9.09
CA SER A 98 6.56 -25.69 -10.33
C SER A 98 5.07 -26.01 -10.44
N GLU A 99 4.36 -26.15 -9.32
CA GLU A 99 2.93 -26.50 -9.29
C GLU A 99 2.06 -25.25 -9.12
N LEU A 100 2.47 -24.34 -8.24
CA LEU A 100 1.72 -23.16 -7.84
C LEU A 100 1.98 -21.94 -8.72
N GLY A 101 3.17 -21.83 -9.32
CA GLY A 101 3.57 -20.70 -10.17
C GLY A 101 4.47 -19.71 -9.43
N TYR A 102 4.29 -18.42 -9.69
CA TYR A 102 5.08 -17.36 -9.04
C TYR A 102 4.37 -16.82 -7.80
N LEU A 103 5.09 -16.72 -6.68
CA LEU A 103 4.66 -15.96 -5.52
C LEU A 103 4.80 -14.47 -5.81
N VAL A 104 3.76 -13.70 -5.50
CA VAL A 104 3.72 -12.26 -5.74
C VAL A 104 3.73 -11.48 -4.44
N ASP A 105 4.60 -10.48 -4.36
CA ASP A 105 4.68 -9.56 -3.24
C ASP A 105 5.31 -8.21 -3.64
N TYR A 106 5.34 -7.25 -2.72
CA TYR A 106 5.96 -5.95 -2.92
C TYR A 106 7.46 -6.08 -3.20
N PRO A 107 8.02 -5.34 -4.16
CA PRO A 107 9.45 -5.40 -4.47
C PRO A 107 10.31 -4.94 -3.29
N ASN A 108 9.84 -3.95 -2.53
CA ASN A 108 10.52 -3.34 -1.38
C ASN A 108 9.51 -2.59 -0.50
N LYS A 109 10.02 -2.02 0.60
CA LYS A 109 9.23 -1.28 1.59
C LYS A 109 8.62 -0.01 1.01
N GLU A 110 9.36 0.72 0.19
CA GLU A 110 8.90 1.99 -0.34
C GLU A 110 7.68 1.82 -1.26
N VAL A 111 7.70 0.81 -2.15
CA VAL A 111 6.54 0.49 -3.00
C VAL A 111 5.34 0.04 -2.17
N ARG A 112 5.57 -0.76 -1.13
CA ARG A 112 4.52 -1.19 -0.18
C ARG A 112 3.88 0.01 0.52
N ASP A 113 4.69 0.97 0.93
CA ASP A 113 4.20 2.17 1.60
C ASP A 113 3.39 3.03 0.61
N SER A 114 3.87 3.19 -0.64
CA SER A 114 3.15 3.89 -1.73
C SER A 114 1.80 3.26 -2.09
N ILE A 115 1.71 1.95 -2.28
CA ILE A 115 0.43 1.29 -2.53
C ILE A 115 -0.49 1.32 -1.30
N SER A 116 0.06 1.39 -0.08
CA SER A 116 -0.76 1.57 1.12
C SER A 116 -1.48 2.93 1.10
N HIS A 117 -0.83 4.00 0.62
CA HIS A 117 -1.50 5.28 0.36
C HIS A 117 -2.62 5.14 -0.68
N LEU A 118 -2.35 4.43 -1.79
CA LEU A 118 -3.34 4.17 -2.84
C LEU A 118 -4.58 3.43 -2.28
N VAL A 119 -4.37 2.41 -1.45
CA VAL A 119 -5.44 1.64 -0.82
C VAL A 119 -6.25 2.50 0.15
N ILE A 120 -5.59 3.33 0.96
CA ILE A 120 -6.26 4.26 1.89
C ILE A 120 -7.20 5.21 1.17
N MET A 121 -6.73 5.82 0.07
CA MET A 121 -7.53 6.77 -0.71
C MET A 121 -8.64 6.07 -1.50
N GLY A 122 -8.31 4.98 -2.18
CA GLY A 122 -9.24 4.29 -3.08
C GLY A 122 -10.24 3.43 -2.34
N THR A 123 -9.77 2.55 -1.46
CA THR A 123 -10.61 1.53 -0.80
C THR A 123 -11.30 2.05 0.45
N TYR A 124 -10.61 2.87 1.24
CA TYR A 124 -11.15 3.37 2.52
C TYR A 124 -11.65 4.81 2.45
N GLY A 125 -11.41 5.52 1.34
CA GLY A 125 -11.90 6.89 1.13
C GLY A 125 -11.32 7.90 2.12
N ILE A 126 -10.11 7.66 2.62
CA ILE A 126 -9.45 8.54 3.58
C ILE A 126 -8.59 9.56 2.82
N ASP A 127 -8.90 10.84 3.03
CA ASP A 127 -8.23 11.97 2.40
C ASP A 127 -6.78 12.16 2.85
N GLU A 128 -5.98 12.79 2.00
CA GLU A 128 -4.54 13.04 2.20
C GLU A 128 -4.23 13.82 3.50
N TRP A 129 -5.06 14.81 3.86
CA TRP A 129 -4.89 15.58 5.10
C TRP A 129 -4.91 14.69 6.35
N VAL A 130 -5.80 13.69 6.40
CA VAL A 130 -5.88 12.74 7.53
C VAL A 130 -4.59 11.92 7.61
N GLN A 131 -3.93 11.67 6.47
CA GLN A 131 -2.72 10.86 6.40
C GLN A 131 -1.51 11.58 7.01
N ASP A 132 -1.40 12.89 6.81
CA ASP A 132 -0.33 13.69 7.44
C ASP A 132 -0.46 13.72 8.96
N GLU A 133 -1.67 13.93 9.46
CA GLU A 133 -1.95 13.89 10.91
C GLU A 133 -1.71 12.48 11.47
N LEU A 134 -2.16 11.44 10.75
CA LEU A 134 -1.93 10.05 11.08
C LEU A 134 -0.43 9.77 11.23
N LYS A 135 0.37 10.08 10.21
CA LYS A 135 1.81 9.82 10.21
C LYS A 135 2.50 10.52 11.38
N ASN A 136 2.23 11.80 11.57
CA ASN A 136 2.84 12.59 12.65
C ASN A 136 2.51 12.02 14.03
N ASN A 137 1.24 11.70 14.29
CA ASN A 137 0.81 11.23 15.60
C ASN A 137 1.25 9.80 15.91
N ILE A 138 1.23 8.89 14.92
CA ILE A 138 1.71 7.52 15.13
C ILE A 138 3.23 7.51 15.36
N ILE A 139 4.00 8.25 14.56
CA ILE A 139 5.47 8.31 14.71
C ILE A 139 5.87 8.97 16.04
N ALA A 140 5.19 10.06 16.43
CA ALA A 140 5.43 10.70 17.73
C ALA A 140 5.07 9.75 18.88
N GLY A 141 3.90 9.09 18.82
CA GLY A 141 3.47 8.14 19.83
C GLY A 141 4.44 6.97 19.99
N LEU A 142 4.93 6.37 18.90
CA LEU A 142 5.93 5.29 18.97
C LEU A 142 7.28 5.76 19.50
N ARG A 143 7.66 7.01 19.22
CA ARG A 143 8.90 7.61 19.74
C ARG A 143 8.85 7.84 21.25
N GLU A 144 7.69 8.23 21.75
CA GLU A 144 7.45 8.59 23.15
C GLU A 144 6.93 7.42 23.99
N GLY A 145 6.55 6.30 23.36
CA GLY A 145 5.85 5.19 24.02
C GLY A 145 4.40 5.52 24.39
N ASP A 146 3.82 6.55 23.78
CA ASP A 146 2.46 7.03 24.05
C ASP A 146 1.43 6.29 23.18
N PHE A 147 0.95 5.16 23.68
CA PHE A 147 -0.07 4.37 23.00
C PHE A 147 -1.46 5.00 23.01
N GLU A 148 -1.77 5.86 23.98
CA GLU A 148 -3.05 6.59 24.00
C GLU A 148 -3.15 7.52 22.79
N LYS A 149 -2.04 8.18 22.43
CA LYS A 149 -1.94 8.98 21.22
C LYS A 149 -2.08 8.13 19.96
N ILE A 150 -1.40 6.98 19.90
CA ILE A 150 -1.48 6.06 18.74
C ILE A 150 -2.92 5.58 18.53
N PHE A 151 -3.55 5.03 19.57
CA PHE A 151 -4.90 4.50 19.48
C PHE A 151 -5.94 5.61 19.30
N GLY A 152 -5.72 6.78 19.90
CA GLY A 152 -6.52 7.97 19.67
C GLY A 152 -6.51 8.38 18.19
N GLN A 153 -5.34 8.39 17.56
CA GLN A 153 -5.22 8.68 16.14
C GLN A 153 -5.88 7.60 15.26
N MET A 154 -5.62 6.31 15.53
CA MET A 154 -6.27 5.21 14.79
C MET A 154 -7.80 5.31 14.87
N LYS A 155 -8.36 5.60 16.06
CA LYS A 155 -9.81 5.78 16.24
C LYS A 155 -10.35 6.93 15.40
N ARG A 156 -9.65 8.08 15.34
CA ARG A 156 -10.05 9.22 14.50
C ARG A 156 -10.04 8.86 13.01
N THR A 157 -8.96 8.22 12.55
CA THR A 157 -8.82 7.84 11.15
C THR A 157 -9.85 6.79 10.74
N LEU A 158 -10.14 5.80 11.60
CA LEU A 158 -11.25 4.87 11.36
C LEU A 158 -12.57 5.63 11.26
N ALA A 159 -12.89 6.51 12.21
CA ALA A 159 -14.14 7.29 12.21
C ALA A 159 -14.33 8.18 10.97
N ALA A 160 -13.25 8.52 10.24
CA ALA A 160 -13.30 9.26 8.98
C ALA A 160 -13.74 8.40 7.78
N ILE A 161 -13.70 7.06 7.88
CA ILE A 161 -14.11 6.17 6.80
C ILE A 161 -15.63 6.30 6.57
N PRO A 162 -16.11 6.47 5.33
CA PRO A 162 -17.53 6.47 5.01
C PRO A 162 -18.25 5.18 5.44
N TYR A 163 -19.44 5.30 6.04
CA TYR A 163 -20.19 4.16 6.60
C TYR A 163 -20.42 3.01 5.59
N ASN A 164 -20.60 3.35 4.32
CA ASN A 164 -20.88 2.39 3.24
C ASN A 164 -19.65 1.54 2.83
N LEU A 165 -18.47 1.92 3.30
CA LEU A 165 -17.22 1.17 3.11
C LEU A 165 -16.88 0.27 4.29
N TYR A 166 -17.60 0.39 5.42
CA TYR A 166 -17.37 -0.45 6.58
C TYR A 166 -17.88 -1.88 6.40
N GLU A 167 -17.09 -2.82 6.93
CA GLU A 167 -17.48 -4.23 7.02
C GLU A 167 -17.37 -4.74 8.46
N GLN A 168 -18.37 -5.51 8.91
CA GLN A 168 -18.42 -6.02 10.29
C GLN A 168 -17.63 -7.32 10.48
N ARG A 169 -16.37 -7.34 10.03
CA ARG A 169 -15.47 -8.50 10.14
C ARG A 169 -14.14 -8.10 10.77
N GLU A 170 -13.57 -8.96 11.59
CA GLU A 170 -12.27 -8.69 12.23
C GLU A 170 -11.16 -8.51 11.18
N SER A 171 -11.21 -9.29 10.10
CA SER A 171 -10.31 -9.17 8.95
C SER A 171 -10.33 -7.78 8.32
N TYR A 172 -11.50 -7.11 8.29
CA TYR A 172 -11.60 -5.74 7.78
C TYR A 172 -10.77 -4.77 8.63
N TYR A 173 -10.95 -4.80 9.95
CA TYR A 173 -10.19 -3.94 10.86
C TYR A 173 -8.69 -4.24 10.81
N HIS A 174 -8.33 -5.52 10.68
CA HIS A 174 -6.94 -5.91 10.48
C HIS A 174 -6.35 -5.28 9.22
N SER A 175 -7.00 -5.45 8.06
CA SER A 175 -6.52 -4.89 6.79
C SER A 175 -6.43 -3.37 6.83
N VAL A 176 -7.43 -2.69 7.40
CA VAL A 176 -7.41 -1.23 7.54
C VAL A 176 -6.23 -0.79 8.41
N ILE A 177 -6.09 -1.33 9.64
CA ILE A 177 -5.05 -0.92 10.58
C ILE A 177 -3.65 -1.21 10.03
N LEU A 178 -3.46 -2.37 9.39
CA LEU A 178 -2.20 -2.72 8.74
C LEU A 178 -1.85 -1.72 7.63
N THR A 179 -2.84 -1.36 6.79
CA THR A 179 -2.66 -0.40 5.70
C THR A 179 -2.32 0.99 6.24
N LEU A 180 -3.05 1.45 7.28
CA LEU A 180 -2.79 2.72 7.94
C LEU A 180 -1.36 2.80 8.46
N LEU A 181 -0.91 1.78 9.18
CA LEU A 181 0.45 1.72 9.71
C LEU A 181 1.51 1.74 8.59
N ARG A 182 1.32 0.94 7.53
CA ARG A 182 2.26 0.91 6.40
C ARG A 182 2.32 2.24 5.65
N ALA A 183 1.19 2.94 5.48
CA ALA A 183 1.16 4.26 4.87
C ALA A 183 1.90 5.34 5.68
N THR A 184 2.07 5.17 7.00
CA THR A 184 2.95 6.07 7.77
C THR A 184 4.45 5.80 7.53
N GLY A 185 4.79 4.73 6.81
CA GLY A 185 6.17 4.27 6.59
C GLY A 185 6.73 3.42 7.72
N ILE A 186 5.89 2.97 8.66
CA ILE A 186 6.29 2.09 9.75
C ILE A 186 6.47 0.67 9.24
N ASP A 187 7.43 -0.06 9.81
CA ASP A 187 7.54 -1.49 9.54
C ASP A 187 6.45 -2.26 10.29
N ALA A 188 5.33 -2.48 9.61
CA ALA A 188 4.21 -3.25 10.11
C ALA A 188 3.95 -4.48 9.22
N ALA A 189 3.81 -5.63 9.85
CA ALA A 189 3.52 -6.91 9.21
C ALA A 189 2.32 -7.59 9.87
N ALA A 190 1.52 -8.29 9.06
CA ALA A 190 0.59 -9.29 9.55
C ALA A 190 1.39 -10.56 9.88
N GLU A 191 1.13 -11.18 11.01
CA GLU A 191 1.62 -12.53 11.30
C GLU A 191 0.80 -13.58 10.51
N GLU A 192 1.41 -14.72 10.14
CA GLU A 192 0.79 -15.71 9.25
C GLU A 192 -0.54 -16.27 9.78
N ILE A 193 -1.48 -16.48 8.85
CA ILE A 193 -2.75 -17.15 9.11
C ILE A 193 -2.47 -18.63 9.37
N THR A 194 -2.53 -19.06 10.63
CA THR A 194 -2.67 -20.47 10.97
C THR A 194 -4.15 -20.84 11.10
N ASN A 195 -4.49 -22.10 10.81
CA ASN A 195 -5.87 -22.65 10.81
C ASN A 195 -6.63 -22.53 12.14
N LEU A 196 -6.00 -22.01 13.21
CA LEU A 196 -6.54 -21.86 14.56
C LEU A 196 -6.80 -20.39 14.96
N GLY A 197 -6.51 -19.45 14.07
CA GLY A 197 -6.71 -18.02 14.24
C GLY A 197 -5.54 -17.32 14.92
N ARG A 198 -5.11 -16.19 14.32
CA ARG A 198 -4.77 -14.89 14.94
C ARG A 198 -4.19 -13.98 13.86
N SER A 199 -4.78 -12.80 13.69
CA SER A 199 -4.28 -11.78 12.77
C SER A 199 -3.62 -10.69 13.62
N ASP A 200 -2.50 -11.05 14.25
CA ASP A 200 -1.71 -10.11 15.05
C ASP A 200 -0.94 -9.17 14.09
N ILE A 201 -0.90 -7.89 14.43
CA ILE A 201 -0.09 -6.90 13.71
C ILE A 201 1.18 -6.67 14.51
N VAL A 202 2.31 -6.99 13.89
CA VAL A 202 3.63 -6.76 14.48
C VAL A 202 4.18 -5.45 13.95
N ILE A 203 4.50 -4.52 14.86
CA ILE A 203 5.12 -3.23 14.57
C ILE A 203 6.56 -3.27 15.05
N ARG A 204 7.50 -3.03 14.14
CA ARG A 204 8.92 -2.87 14.47
C ARG A 204 9.29 -1.39 14.37
N TYR A 205 9.79 -0.83 15.45
CA TYR A 205 10.22 0.57 15.49
C TYR A 205 11.44 0.72 16.40
N ARG A 206 12.59 1.08 15.79
CA ARG A 206 13.90 1.12 16.46
C ARG A 206 14.20 -0.24 17.12
N ASP A 207 14.57 -0.26 18.39
CA ASP A 207 14.91 -1.47 19.14
C ASP A 207 13.69 -2.12 19.82
N HIS A 208 12.47 -1.71 19.44
CA HIS A 208 11.23 -2.21 20.03
C HIS A 208 10.38 -2.96 19.01
N VAL A 209 9.73 -4.01 19.49
CA VAL A 209 8.71 -4.78 18.77
C VAL A 209 7.41 -4.70 19.57
N TYR A 210 6.35 -4.25 18.92
CA TYR A 210 5.01 -4.17 19.49
C TYR A 210 4.09 -5.15 18.76
N VAL A 211 3.27 -5.88 19.52
CA VAL A 211 2.30 -6.82 18.95
C VAL A 211 0.90 -6.32 19.29
N LEU A 212 0.10 -6.08 18.24
CA LEU A 212 -1.29 -5.64 18.36
C LEU A 212 -2.19 -6.84 18.05
N GLU A 213 -2.82 -7.38 19.09
CA GLU A 213 -3.86 -8.39 18.96
C GLU A 213 -5.22 -7.67 18.78
N LEU A 214 -5.85 -7.87 17.63
CA LEU A 214 -7.18 -7.32 17.35
C LEU A 214 -8.24 -8.30 17.83
N LYS A 215 -9.21 -7.81 18.60
CA LYS A 215 -10.36 -8.59 19.05
C LYS A 215 -11.64 -7.84 18.76
N ARG A 216 -12.58 -8.52 18.14
CA ARG A 216 -13.95 -8.01 18.06
C ARG A 216 -14.62 -8.05 19.44
N GLY A 217 -15.02 -6.89 19.96
CA GLY A 217 -15.91 -6.82 21.11
C GLY A 217 -17.27 -7.44 20.78
N ARG A 218 -17.84 -8.24 21.70
CA ARG A 218 -19.27 -8.58 21.60
C ARG A 218 -20.04 -7.31 21.92
N ALA A 219 -20.71 -6.74 20.92
CA ALA A 219 -21.70 -5.69 21.12
C ALA A 219 -22.88 -6.21 21.95
#